data_AF-A0A3R6XF78-F1
#
_entry.id   AF-A0A3R6XF78-F1
#
_cell.length_a   1.000
_cell.length_b   1.000
_cell.length_c   1.000
_cell.angle_alpha   90.00
_cell.angle_beta   90.00
_cell.angle_gamma   90.00
#
_symmetry.space_group_name_H-M   'P 1'
#
loop_
_entity.id
_entity.type
_entity.pdbx_description
1 polymer ?
#
loop_
_entity_poly.entity_id
_entity_poly.type
_entity_poly.pdbx_seq_one_letter_code
_entity_poly.pdbx_strand_id
1 'polypeptide(L)'
;MSSAAMTATIVAPSVVKDALRDAIASFPEELQASLMEKFTAYYTNPETPHVEQVLRKRMSDGHAQRLLFMPTKEQAALYVLLVQAPPQGAPETHPCFIGGLNSLVDLFTHENLHFRGQALDVFTQMTSNPDFDWFQAPTCSETKSMHAKMLLLTNTSDFIQALVTNKDSPAMSLYALQILAFYMSWVRKLYTKGELRLSAALLATLADWKETADSDEERELATNVFDDFNRWPAADAPSTPPLAFHGVQLPEGTLNLKQARDALVVSDYDQTVALATTFLRDSLDAPSVDRVQALGLRGRARLLRHLDRADLKKAVDDLSAALEMLEQVAMPTHEDNLLLSRVDMMQDKATVLAQHLHLFRPALAALSPDEDACLSAADEATLDTARGAIHTMWAAYNALHGQQQAKEQAIFDAIRHRRGAVTEDKKVTTIQPVKSTDHDNQVTHNLASAETNGSPPSAIPRTIAEDTRNQATNHDPDPQHRDRVVVIPPATTPLFPDSSVAVKTKNSAAIVGATRTLKPSLIAPVARKLLKCKHNPETMASLLQSLTPHDIAAAVSTILNPDVLRGLLQGVRRLPPKHALEVLQVVQCPHDYKIEPPMYRR
;
A
#
# COMPACT_ATOMS: atom_id res chain seq x y z
N MET A 1 -60.16 -22.61 27.53
CA MET A 1 -59.46 -23.77 26.93
C MET A 1 -57.98 -23.61 27.22
N SER A 2 -57.33 -24.59 27.83
CA SER A 2 -55.91 -24.52 28.18
C SER A 2 -55.06 -24.87 26.96
N SER A 3 -54.14 -24.00 26.56
CA SER A 3 -53.14 -24.31 25.54
C SER A 3 -51.89 -24.85 26.25
N ALA A 4 -51.79 -26.16 26.35
CA ALA A 4 -50.59 -26.82 26.86
C ALA A 4 -49.52 -26.80 25.77
N ALA A 5 -48.61 -25.82 25.82
CA ALA A 5 -47.40 -25.86 25.01
C ALA A 5 -46.55 -27.06 25.47
N MET A 6 -46.40 -28.07 24.60
CA MET A 6 -45.46 -29.16 24.81
C MET A 6 -44.04 -28.61 24.70
N THR A 7 -43.43 -28.24 25.82
CA THR A 7 -41.97 -28.13 25.93
C THR A 7 -41.38 -29.52 25.73
N ALA A 8 -40.97 -29.82 24.49
CA ALA A 8 -40.17 -31.00 24.22
C ALA A 8 -38.86 -30.88 24.99
N THR A 9 -38.63 -31.76 25.97
CA THR A 9 -37.40 -31.77 26.76
C THR A 9 -36.22 -32.08 25.83
N ILE A 10 -35.46 -31.05 25.45
CA ILE A 10 -34.28 -31.21 24.59
C ILE A 10 -33.23 -32.01 25.36
N VAL A 11 -33.08 -33.28 25.01
CA VAL A 11 -32.10 -34.17 25.65
C VAL A 11 -30.72 -33.83 25.09
N ALA A 12 -29.97 -32.99 25.81
CA ALA A 12 -28.62 -32.60 25.42
C ALA A 12 -27.72 -33.84 25.16
N PRO A 13 -26.98 -33.88 24.03
CA PRO A 13 -26.03 -34.95 23.70
C PRO A 13 -25.00 -35.17 24.81
N SER A 14 -24.49 -36.40 24.96
CA SER A 14 -23.45 -36.70 25.95
C SER A 14 -22.21 -35.83 25.75
N VAL A 15 -21.76 -35.63 24.50
CA VAL A 15 -20.61 -34.79 24.17
C VAL A 15 -20.77 -33.35 24.70
N VAL A 16 -21.95 -32.75 24.54
CA VAL A 16 -22.24 -31.39 25.04
C VAL A 16 -22.30 -31.37 26.56
N LYS A 17 -22.96 -32.36 27.16
CA LYS A 17 -23.01 -32.51 28.62
C LYS A 17 -21.63 -32.67 29.23
N ASP A 18 -20.77 -33.48 28.62
CA ASP A 18 -19.44 -33.81 29.11
C ASP A 18 -18.47 -32.63 28.92
N ALA A 19 -18.53 -31.93 27.78
CA ALA A 19 -17.72 -30.74 27.52
C ALA A 19 -18.09 -29.56 28.44
N LEU A 20 -19.37 -29.39 28.78
CA LEU A 20 -19.82 -28.28 29.64
C LEU A 20 -19.82 -28.61 31.13
N ARG A 21 -19.86 -29.89 31.53
CA ARG A 21 -20.14 -30.35 32.91
C ARG A 21 -19.38 -29.54 33.96
N ASP A 22 -18.06 -29.53 33.84
CA ASP A 22 -17.18 -28.94 34.85
C ASP A 22 -17.07 -27.42 34.65
N ALA A 23 -17.22 -26.95 33.40
CA ALA A 23 -17.14 -25.54 33.02
C ALA A 23 -18.33 -24.69 33.52
N ILE A 24 -19.53 -25.28 33.65
CA ILE A 24 -20.73 -24.56 34.10
C ILE A 24 -21.20 -24.96 35.51
N ALA A 25 -20.53 -25.91 36.18
CA ALA A 25 -20.96 -26.47 37.47
C ALA A 25 -21.17 -25.43 38.59
N SER A 26 -20.46 -24.30 38.53
CA SER A 26 -20.54 -23.20 39.50
C SER A 26 -21.65 -22.18 39.20
N PHE A 27 -22.32 -22.28 38.06
CA PHE A 27 -23.34 -21.30 37.64
C PHE A 27 -24.73 -21.65 38.20
N PRO A 28 -25.67 -20.68 38.29
CA PRO A 28 -27.06 -20.97 38.69
C PRO A 28 -27.74 -21.98 37.75
N GLU A 29 -28.60 -22.86 38.29
CA GLU A 29 -29.24 -23.95 37.53
C GLU A 29 -29.98 -23.47 36.27
N GLU A 30 -30.65 -22.31 36.34
CA GLU A 30 -31.34 -21.69 35.19
C GLU A 30 -30.36 -21.33 34.05
N LEU A 31 -29.17 -20.82 34.42
CA LEU A 31 -28.14 -20.44 33.47
C LEU A 31 -27.40 -21.67 32.93
N GLN A 32 -27.20 -22.70 33.77
CA GLN A 32 -26.71 -24.01 33.31
C GLN A 32 -27.65 -24.61 32.25
N ALA A 33 -28.96 -24.60 32.51
CA ALA A 33 -29.96 -25.11 31.58
C ALA A 33 -29.96 -24.34 30.25
N SER A 34 -29.93 -23.00 30.30
CA SER A 34 -29.90 -22.15 29.10
C SER A 34 -28.62 -22.34 28.27
N LEU A 35 -27.45 -22.47 28.90
CA LEU A 35 -26.20 -22.78 28.22
C LEU A 35 -26.26 -24.18 27.60
N MET A 36 -26.72 -25.19 28.35
CA MET A 36 -26.86 -26.57 27.87
C MET A 36 -27.79 -26.66 26.65
N GLU A 37 -28.90 -25.92 26.65
CA GLU A 37 -29.80 -25.81 25.49
C GLU A 37 -29.11 -25.13 24.29
N LYS A 38 -28.46 -23.97 24.51
CA LYS A 38 -27.81 -23.20 23.45
C LYS A 38 -26.65 -23.96 22.78
N PHE A 39 -25.79 -24.61 23.57
CA PHE A 39 -24.72 -25.45 23.03
C PHE A 39 -25.25 -26.76 22.44
N THR A 40 -26.39 -27.29 22.91
CA THR A 40 -27.08 -28.39 22.22
C THR A 40 -27.57 -27.96 20.84
N ALA A 41 -28.08 -26.75 20.68
CA ALA A 41 -28.46 -26.21 19.38
C ALA A 41 -27.24 -26.10 18.44
N TYR A 42 -26.12 -25.55 18.91
CA TYR A 42 -24.86 -25.48 18.14
C TYR A 42 -24.26 -26.85 17.81
N TYR A 43 -24.42 -27.85 18.68
CA TYR A 43 -23.99 -29.22 18.37
C TYR A 43 -24.92 -29.89 17.34
N THR A 44 -26.24 -29.68 17.47
CA THR A 44 -27.24 -30.35 16.63
C THR A 44 -27.29 -29.76 15.22
N ASN A 45 -27.14 -28.44 15.11
CA ASN A 45 -27.01 -27.71 13.85
C ASN A 45 -25.69 -26.93 13.87
N PRO A 46 -24.54 -27.60 13.66
CA PRO A 46 -23.27 -26.90 13.53
C PRO A 46 -23.30 -25.99 12.31
N GLU A 47 -22.65 -24.84 12.41
CA GLU A 47 -22.51 -23.87 11.31
C GLU A 47 -21.49 -24.35 10.25
N THR A 48 -21.57 -25.63 9.87
CA THR A 48 -20.64 -26.32 8.96
C THR A 48 -20.38 -25.55 7.65
N PRO A 49 -21.37 -24.90 6.99
CA PRO A 49 -21.08 -24.09 5.80
C PRO A 49 -20.11 -22.93 6.09
N HIS A 50 -20.29 -22.24 7.22
CA HIS A 50 -19.41 -21.15 7.65
C HIS A 50 -18.02 -21.69 8.04
N VAL A 51 -17.94 -22.83 8.71
CA VAL A 51 -16.64 -23.39 9.11
C VAL A 51 -15.89 -24.05 7.93
N GLU A 52 -16.59 -24.68 6.96
CA GLU A 52 -16.01 -25.08 5.66
C GLU A 52 -15.43 -23.86 4.92
N GLN A 53 -16.19 -22.75 4.91
CA GLN A 53 -15.82 -21.51 4.21
C GLN A 53 -14.53 -20.90 4.78
N VAL A 54 -14.40 -20.80 6.10
CA VAL A 54 -13.18 -20.26 6.73
C VAL A 54 -12.00 -21.22 6.59
N LEU A 55 -12.20 -22.53 6.77
CA LEU A 55 -11.09 -23.51 6.77
C LEU A 55 -10.68 -24.01 5.37
N ARG A 56 -11.46 -23.69 4.33
CA ARG A 56 -11.26 -24.12 2.93
C ARG A 56 -11.14 -25.64 2.74
N LYS A 57 -11.62 -26.43 3.69
CA LYS A 57 -11.63 -27.90 3.66
C LYS A 57 -13.07 -28.39 3.68
N ARG A 58 -13.36 -29.38 2.85
CA ARG A 58 -14.64 -30.10 2.95
C ARG A 58 -14.76 -30.73 4.32
N MET A 59 -15.85 -30.43 5.00
CA MET A 59 -16.06 -30.75 6.39
C MET A 59 -17.52 -31.19 6.58
N SER A 60 -17.71 -32.36 7.17
CA SER A 60 -19.03 -32.82 7.56
C SER A 60 -19.45 -32.18 8.89
N ASP A 61 -20.74 -32.20 9.19
CA ASP A 61 -21.27 -31.79 10.50
C ASP A 61 -20.56 -32.51 11.65
N GLY A 62 -20.27 -33.80 11.49
CA GLY A 62 -19.50 -34.59 12.46
C GLY A 62 -18.00 -34.24 12.54
N HIS A 63 -17.45 -33.46 11.61
CA HIS A 63 -16.14 -32.83 11.76
C HIS A 63 -16.26 -31.42 12.36
N ALA A 64 -17.28 -30.63 12.01
CA ALA A 64 -17.55 -29.33 12.62
C ALA A 64 -17.85 -29.46 14.12
N GLN A 65 -18.72 -30.40 14.51
CA GLN A 65 -19.01 -30.79 15.89
C GLN A 65 -17.75 -31.18 16.65
N ARG A 66 -16.87 -31.99 16.04
CA ARG A 66 -15.60 -32.37 16.67
C ARG A 66 -14.69 -31.16 16.82
N LEU A 67 -14.55 -30.30 15.81
CA LEU A 67 -13.75 -29.09 15.93
C LEU A 67 -14.25 -28.18 17.07
N LEU A 68 -15.56 -27.92 17.15
CA LEU A 68 -16.14 -27.04 18.18
C LEU A 68 -16.12 -27.62 19.60
N PHE A 69 -16.30 -28.93 19.78
CA PHE A 69 -16.55 -29.53 21.10
C PHE A 69 -15.46 -30.50 21.59
N MET A 70 -14.72 -31.14 20.68
CA MET A 70 -13.68 -32.14 21.00
C MET A 70 -12.55 -32.14 19.94
N PRO A 71 -11.84 -31.02 19.72
CA PRO A 71 -10.85 -30.93 18.66
C PRO A 71 -9.67 -31.88 18.93
N THR A 72 -9.28 -32.68 17.94
CA THR A 72 -8.01 -33.42 18.00
C THR A 72 -6.83 -32.46 17.86
N LYS A 73 -5.62 -32.89 18.23
CA LYS A 73 -4.39 -32.07 18.04
C LYS A 73 -4.22 -31.60 16.59
N GLU A 74 -4.44 -32.51 15.64
CA GLU A 74 -4.40 -32.21 14.19
C GLU A 74 -5.47 -31.21 13.74
N GLN A 75 -6.60 -31.14 14.46
CA GLN A 75 -7.68 -30.18 14.21
C GLN A 75 -7.43 -28.84 14.90
N ALA A 76 -6.70 -28.79 16.02
CA ALA A 76 -6.30 -27.55 16.69
C ALA A 76 -5.46 -26.64 15.77
N ALA A 77 -4.60 -27.22 14.92
CA ALA A 77 -3.86 -26.49 13.89
C ALA A 77 -4.76 -25.72 12.89
N LEU A 78 -6.03 -26.12 12.72
CA LEU A 78 -6.98 -25.41 11.84
C LEU A 78 -7.43 -24.06 12.41
N TYR A 79 -7.34 -23.85 13.73
CA TYR A 79 -7.66 -22.55 14.34
C TYR A 79 -6.69 -21.44 13.89
N VAL A 80 -5.45 -21.79 13.53
CA VAL A 80 -4.49 -20.84 12.94
C VAL A 80 -4.99 -20.34 11.57
N LEU A 81 -5.68 -21.17 10.80
CA LEU A 81 -6.23 -20.78 9.49
C LEU A 81 -7.37 -19.76 9.60
N LEU A 82 -8.10 -19.72 10.73
CA LEU A 82 -9.10 -18.68 11.02
C LEU A 82 -8.49 -17.26 11.08
N VAL A 83 -7.17 -17.16 11.29
CA VAL A 83 -6.42 -15.91 11.50
C VAL A 83 -5.56 -15.53 10.28
N GLN A 84 -5.30 -16.49 9.38
CA GLN A 84 -4.50 -16.25 8.17
C GLN A 84 -5.26 -15.43 7.13
N ALA A 85 -4.55 -14.98 6.08
CA ALA A 85 -5.10 -14.08 5.06
C ALA A 85 -6.40 -14.64 4.45
N PRO A 86 -7.38 -13.77 4.16
CA PRO A 86 -8.70 -14.19 3.75
C PRO A 86 -8.65 -15.07 2.50
N PRO A 87 -9.47 -16.12 2.44
CA PRO A 87 -9.42 -17.06 1.33
C PRO A 87 -9.88 -16.39 0.04
N GLN A 88 -9.06 -16.45 -1.02
CA GLN A 88 -9.45 -16.09 -2.39
C GLN A 88 -10.87 -16.60 -2.73
N GLY A 89 -11.78 -15.68 -3.03
CA GLY A 89 -13.20 -15.95 -3.29
C GLY A 89 -14.15 -15.89 -2.08
N ALA A 90 -13.68 -15.56 -0.87
CA ALA A 90 -14.58 -15.28 0.25
C ALA A 90 -15.31 -13.92 0.08
N PRO A 91 -16.52 -13.78 0.66
CA PRO A 91 -17.22 -12.51 0.70
C PRO A 91 -16.51 -11.52 1.63
N GLU A 92 -16.67 -10.22 1.37
CA GLU A 92 -16.04 -9.12 2.13
C GLU A 92 -16.35 -9.14 3.64
N THR A 93 -17.44 -9.81 4.05
CA THR A 93 -17.85 -10.02 5.44
C THR A 93 -17.09 -11.12 6.19
N HIS A 94 -16.13 -11.80 5.54
CA HIS A 94 -15.36 -12.88 6.16
C HIS A 94 -14.47 -12.35 7.31
N PRO A 95 -14.37 -13.03 8.48
CA PRO A 95 -13.59 -12.54 9.62
C PRO A 95 -12.13 -12.18 9.29
N CYS A 96 -11.50 -12.93 8.39
CA CYS A 96 -10.14 -12.67 7.93
C CYS A 96 -9.98 -11.41 7.04
N PHE A 97 -11.06 -10.91 6.40
CA PHE A 97 -11.06 -9.65 5.62
C PHE A 97 -11.08 -8.40 6.51
N ILE A 98 -11.75 -8.49 7.65
CA ILE A 98 -11.95 -7.40 8.61
C ILE A 98 -10.66 -7.13 9.44
N GLY A 99 -9.55 -7.79 9.09
CA GLY A 99 -8.24 -7.63 9.74
C GLY A 99 -7.90 -8.73 10.75
N GLY A 100 -8.83 -9.63 11.08
CA GLY A 100 -8.63 -10.84 11.89
C GLY A 100 -8.11 -10.55 13.30
N LEU A 101 -6.79 -10.41 13.44
CA LEU A 101 -6.16 -9.96 14.68
C LEU A 101 -6.62 -8.56 15.11
N ASN A 102 -6.75 -7.60 14.18
CA ASN A 102 -7.25 -6.26 14.53
C ASN A 102 -8.68 -6.34 15.06
N SER A 103 -9.58 -7.02 14.35
CA SER A 103 -10.98 -7.21 14.78
C SER A 103 -11.08 -7.91 16.14
N LEU A 104 -10.16 -8.83 16.44
CA LEU A 104 -10.08 -9.51 17.74
C LEU A 104 -9.61 -8.56 18.86
N VAL A 105 -8.66 -7.66 18.55
CA VAL A 105 -8.20 -6.61 19.47
C VAL A 105 -9.27 -5.54 19.71
N ASP A 106 -10.05 -5.17 18.69
CA ASP A 106 -11.17 -4.24 18.83
C ASP A 106 -12.23 -4.77 19.82
N LEU A 107 -12.35 -6.09 19.95
CA LEU A 107 -13.22 -6.73 20.94
C LEU A 107 -12.67 -6.66 22.38
N PHE A 108 -11.39 -6.37 22.60
CA PHE A 108 -10.80 -6.30 23.95
C PHE A 108 -11.36 -5.14 24.80
N THR A 109 -11.99 -4.14 24.19
CA THR A 109 -12.66 -3.03 24.90
C THR A 109 -14.18 -3.08 24.77
N HIS A 110 -14.74 -4.10 24.11
CA HIS A 110 -16.17 -4.21 23.82
C HIS A 110 -17.03 -4.21 25.10
N GLU A 111 -18.21 -3.55 25.07
CA GLU A 111 -19.08 -3.39 26.25
C GLU A 111 -19.61 -4.72 26.79
N ASN A 112 -19.99 -5.64 25.89
CA ASN A 112 -20.36 -7.01 26.27
C ASN A 112 -19.12 -7.79 26.73
N LEU A 113 -19.03 -8.01 28.05
CA LEU A 113 -17.94 -8.75 28.71
C LEU A 113 -17.76 -10.18 28.20
N HIS A 114 -18.82 -10.83 27.69
CA HIS A 114 -18.69 -12.18 27.12
C HIS A 114 -17.88 -12.18 25.82
N PHE A 115 -18.13 -11.22 24.91
CA PHE A 115 -17.35 -11.09 23.68
C PHE A 115 -15.92 -10.65 23.99
N ARG A 116 -15.75 -9.77 24.98
CA ARG A 116 -14.44 -9.33 25.45
C ARG A 116 -13.60 -10.48 26.01
N GLY A 117 -14.16 -11.26 26.94
CA GLY A 117 -13.49 -12.42 27.53
C GLY A 117 -13.19 -13.51 26.49
N GLN A 118 -14.13 -13.78 25.58
CA GLN A 118 -13.92 -14.73 24.49
C GLN A 118 -12.82 -14.25 23.52
N ALA A 119 -12.73 -12.95 23.24
CA ALA A 119 -11.67 -12.40 22.39
C ALA A 119 -10.28 -12.57 23.02
N LEU A 120 -10.15 -12.26 24.32
CA LEU A 120 -8.91 -12.45 25.09
C LEU A 120 -8.52 -13.93 25.18
N ASP A 121 -9.46 -14.83 25.44
CA ASP A 121 -9.23 -16.28 25.47
C ASP A 121 -8.74 -16.82 24.11
N VAL A 122 -9.47 -16.51 23.02
CA VAL A 122 -9.07 -16.91 21.65
C VAL A 122 -7.68 -16.38 21.28
N PHE A 123 -7.37 -15.13 21.63
CA PHE A 123 -6.05 -14.56 21.38
C PHE A 123 -4.96 -15.29 22.21
N THR A 124 -5.24 -15.57 23.49
CA THR A 124 -4.34 -16.31 24.37
C THR A 124 -4.04 -17.71 23.83
N GLN A 125 -5.08 -18.47 23.45
CA GLN A 125 -4.96 -19.80 22.84
C GLN A 125 -4.15 -19.78 21.54
N MET A 126 -4.38 -18.78 20.68
CA MET A 126 -3.60 -18.57 19.45
C MET A 126 -2.12 -18.27 19.73
N THR A 127 -1.81 -17.46 20.73
CA THR A 127 -0.41 -17.18 21.14
C THR A 127 0.26 -18.35 21.85
N SER A 128 -0.54 -19.29 22.37
CA SER A 128 -0.09 -20.47 23.13
C SER A 128 -0.16 -21.77 22.30
N ASN A 129 -0.39 -21.67 21.00
CA ASN A 129 -0.61 -22.85 20.15
C ASN A 129 0.69 -23.66 19.99
N PRO A 130 0.75 -24.94 20.41
CA PRO A 130 1.96 -25.75 20.35
C PRO A 130 2.40 -26.10 18.92
N ASP A 131 1.51 -26.02 17.93
CA ASP A 131 1.82 -26.24 16.52
C ASP A 131 2.41 -24.98 15.85
N PHE A 132 2.46 -23.85 16.56
CA PHE A 132 3.04 -22.60 16.08
C PHE A 132 3.97 -21.94 17.11
N ASP A 133 5.28 -22.25 17.03
CA ASP A 133 6.29 -21.56 17.84
C ASP A 133 6.51 -20.12 17.35
N TRP A 134 5.72 -19.19 17.91
CA TRP A 134 5.88 -17.75 17.73
C TRP A 134 7.31 -17.27 18.00
N PHE A 135 8.06 -17.92 18.90
CA PHE A 135 9.42 -17.55 19.27
C PHE A 135 10.49 -18.16 18.35
N GLN A 136 10.09 -18.84 17.26
CA GLN A 136 10.94 -19.19 16.13
C GLN A 136 10.95 -18.05 15.09
N ALA A 137 12.09 -17.81 14.44
CA ALA A 137 12.16 -16.83 13.35
C ALA A 137 11.35 -17.32 12.13
N PRO A 138 10.52 -16.46 11.50
CA PRO A 138 9.58 -16.90 10.46
C PRO A 138 10.31 -17.26 9.16
N THR A 139 10.15 -18.51 8.72
CA THR A 139 10.93 -19.10 7.60
C THR A 139 10.26 -18.90 6.24
N CYS A 140 8.96 -19.13 6.14
CA CYS A 140 8.16 -19.04 4.92
C CYS A 140 7.35 -17.72 4.81
N SER A 141 6.70 -17.50 3.66
CA SER A 141 5.89 -16.31 3.35
C SER A 141 4.72 -16.11 4.33
N GLU A 142 4.05 -17.19 4.70
CA GLU A 142 2.82 -17.19 5.49
C GLU A 142 3.14 -16.79 6.94
N THR A 143 4.19 -17.38 7.51
CA THR A 143 4.67 -17.07 8.85
C THR A 143 5.26 -15.65 8.94
N LYS A 144 5.98 -15.20 7.90
CA LYS A 144 6.43 -13.79 7.80
C LYS A 144 5.25 -12.82 7.77
N SER A 145 4.20 -13.12 7.02
CA SER A 145 2.98 -12.29 6.97
C SER A 145 2.28 -12.24 8.33
N MET A 146 2.12 -13.38 9.01
CA MET A 146 1.49 -13.43 10.33
C MET A 146 2.29 -12.67 11.40
N HIS A 147 3.62 -12.83 11.39
CA HIS A 147 4.53 -12.06 12.25
C HIS A 147 4.48 -10.55 11.95
N ALA A 148 4.42 -10.14 10.68
CA ALA A 148 4.27 -8.74 10.31
C ALA A 148 2.93 -8.15 10.79
N LYS A 149 1.81 -8.88 10.62
CA LYS A 149 0.49 -8.46 11.13
C LYS A 149 0.49 -8.30 12.65
N MET A 150 1.08 -9.25 13.38
CA MET A 150 1.18 -9.22 14.83
C MET A 150 2.02 -8.03 15.32
N LEU A 151 3.13 -7.69 14.66
CA LEU A 151 3.92 -6.47 14.93
C LEU A 151 3.15 -5.17 14.63
N LEU A 152 2.30 -5.20 13.61
CA LEU A 152 1.54 -4.01 13.19
C LEU A 152 0.43 -3.64 14.16
N LEU A 153 -0.03 -4.55 15.04
CA LEU A 153 -1.07 -4.27 16.04
C LEU A 153 -0.79 -2.98 16.83
N THR A 154 0.44 -2.76 17.30
CA THR A 154 0.81 -1.52 18.03
C THR A 154 0.83 -0.23 17.19
N ASN A 155 0.64 -0.33 15.88
CA ASN A 155 0.49 0.83 14.97
C ASN A 155 -0.94 0.95 14.42
N THR A 156 -1.70 -0.16 14.32
CA THR A 156 -3.02 -0.21 13.67
C THR A 156 -4.19 -0.27 14.66
N SER A 157 -3.93 -0.57 15.92
CA SER A 157 -4.92 -0.58 17.00
C SER A 157 -4.28 -0.14 18.32
N ASP A 158 -5.12 0.25 19.29
CA ASP A 158 -4.68 0.61 20.65
C ASP A 158 -4.30 -0.63 21.49
N PHE A 159 -3.69 -1.64 20.88
CA PHE A 159 -3.48 -3.00 21.40
C PHE A 159 -2.99 -3.06 22.86
N ILE A 160 -1.93 -2.32 23.19
CA ILE A 160 -1.37 -2.30 24.55
C ILE A 160 -2.34 -1.63 25.54
N GLN A 161 -3.01 -0.54 25.12
CA GLN A 161 -3.98 0.17 25.95
C GLN A 161 -5.25 -0.67 26.15
N ALA A 162 -5.69 -1.40 25.14
CA ALA A 162 -6.82 -2.33 25.20
C ALA A 162 -6.55 -3.49 26.18
N LEU A 163 -5.35 -4.05 26.17
CA LEU A 163 -4.90 -5.03 27.18
C LEU A 163 -4.87 -4.42 28.59
N VAL A 164 -4.23 -3.26 28.76
CA VAL A 164 -4.14 -2.57 30.06
C VAL A 164 -5.50 -2.22 30.64
N THR A 165 -6.49 -1.87 29.80
CA THR A 165 -7.87 -1.55 30.24
C THR A 165 -8.60 -2.75 30.85
N ASN A 166 -8.09 -3.98 30.65
CA ASN A 166 -8.65 -5.20 31.24
C ASN A 166 -8.04 -5.58 32.59
N LYS A 167 -7.05 -4.83 33.10
CA LYS A 167 -6.44 -5.07 34.42
C LYS A 167 -7.49 -5.21 35.54
N ASP A 168 -8.43 -4.28 35.63
CA ASP A 168 -9.41 -4.27 36.73
C ASP A 168 -10.66 -5.11 36.39
N SER A 169 -10.57 -6.01 35.40
CA SER A 169 -11.68 -6.86 34.94
C SER A 169 -11.52 -8.30 35.46
N PRO A 170 -12.33 -8.74 36.45
CA PRO A 170 -12.22 -10.08 37.02
C PRO A 170 -12.32 -11.18 35.95
N ALA A 171 -11.51 -12.23 36.11
CA ALA A 171 -11.34 -13.34 35.17
C ALA A 171 -10.84 -12.98 33.74
N MET A 172 -10.68 -11.70 33.39
CA MET A 172 -10.09 -11.25 32.11
C MET A 172 -8.66 -10.70 32.28
N SER A 173 -8.35 -10.16 33.45
CA SER A 173 -7.04 -9.57 33.77
C SER A 173 -5.86 -10.53 33.50
N LEU A 174 -5.92 -11.77 34.00
CA LEU A 174 -4.86 -12.76 33.76
C LEU A 174 -4.60 -13.01 32.26
N TYR A 175 -5.64 -13.15 31.44
CA TYR A 175 -5.49 -13.31 29.99
C TYR A 175 -4.84 -12.08 29.34
N ALA A 176 -5.28 -10.88 29.73
CA ALA A 176 -4.70 -9.63 29.22
C ALA A 176 -3.21 -9.50 29.59
N LEU A 177 -2.84 -9.89 30.82
CA LEU A 177 -1.46 -9.94 31.28
C LEU A 177 -0.63 -11.00 30.55
N GLN A 178 -1.19 -12.19 30.30
CA GLN A 178 -0.54 -13.26 29.52
C GLN A 178 -0.24 -12.82 28.08
N ILE A 179 -1.20 -12.19 27.39
CA ILE A 179 -1.02 -11.67 26.04
C ILE A 179 0.04 -10.55 26.01
N LEU A 180 0.01 -9.65 26.99
CA LEU A 180 0.98 -8.56 27.12
C LEU A 180 2.41 -9.10 27.38
N ALA A 181 2.53 -10.05 28.30
CA ALA A 181 3.79 -10.73 28.63
C ALA A 181 4.37 -11.49 27.43
N PHE A 182 3.51 -12.23 26.71
CA PHE A 182 3.85 -12.87 25.45
C PHE A 182 4.37 -11.86 24.43
N TYR A 183 3.60 -10.80 24.14
CA TYR A 183 3.94 -9.83 23.09
C TYR A 183 5.27 -9.14 23.37
N MET A 184 5.47 -8.61 24.58
CA MET A 184 6.73 -7.93 24.93
C MET A 184 7.93 -8.88 24.88
N SER A 185 7.77 -10.13 25.34
CA SER A 185 8.82 -11.15 25.29
C SER A 185 9.16 -11.56 23.85
N TRP A 186 8.14 -11.74 23.02
CA TRP A 186 8.24 -12.08 21.60
C TRP A 186 8.91 -10.98 20.79
N VAL A 187 8.46 -9.73 20.96
CA VAL A 187 9.08 -8.55 20.34
C VAL A 187 10.54 -8.43 20.74
N ARG A 188 10.84 -8.54 22.04
CA ARG A 188 12.21 -8.47 22.55
C ARG A 188 13.11 -9.57 21.96
N LYS A 189 12.64 -10.82 21.90
CA LYS A 189 13.45 -11.96 21.42
C LYS A 189 13.77 -11.87 19.92
N LEU A 190 12.80 -11.51 19.08
CA LEU A 190 12.92 -11.65 17.62
C LEU A 190 13.17 -10.33 16.87
N TYR A 191 12.73 -9.19 17.40
CA TYR A 191 12.76 -7.91 16.70
C TYR A 191 13.51 -6.81 17.45
N THR A 192 14.26 -7.16 18.50
CA THR A 192 15.21 -6.25 19.14
C THR A 192 16.55 -6.95 19.29
N LYS A 193 17.59 -6.21 19.68
CA LYS A 193 18.91 -6.79 20.05
C LYS A 193 18.91 -7.38 21.47
N GLY A 194 17.79 -7.97 21.90
CA GLY A 194 17.54 -8.44 23.27
C GLY A 194 17.11 -7.34 24.27
N GLU A 195 16.88 -6.10 23.81
CA GLU A 195 16.53 -4.95 24.63
C GLU A 195 15.19 -4.36 24.18
N LEU A 196 14.20 -4.36 25.08
CA LEU A 196 12.92 -3.68 24.89
C LEU A 196 12.68 -2.81 26.13
N ARG A 197 12.49 -1.50 25.92
CA ARG A 197 12.24 -0.51 26.98
C ARG A 197 10.78 -0.08 26.94
N LEU A 198 10.12 -0.12 28.09
CA LEU A 198 8.72 0.28 28.24
C LEU A 198 8.63 1.75 28.68
N SER A 199 7.48 2.39 28.47
CA SER A 199 7.22 3.74 29.01
C SER A 199 7.06 3.72 30.53
N ALA A 200 7.32 4.84 31.19
CA ALA A 200 7.14 4.98 32.63
C ALA A 200 5.69 4.68 33.06
N ALA A 201 4.72 5.06 32.23
CA ALA A 201 3.31 4.74 32.43
C ALA A 201 3.04 3.22 32.45
N LEU A 202 3.54 2.48 31.44
CA LEU A 202 3.33 1.03 31.38
C LEU A 202 4.07 0.28 32.51
N LEU A 203 5.26 0.75 32.90
CA LEU A 203 5.97 0.23 34.07
C LEU A 203 5.19 0.47 35.37
N ALA A 204 4.57 1.65 35.53
CA ALA A 204 3.72 1.93 36.67
C ALA A 204 2.46 1.05 36.69
N THR A 205 1.82 0.83 35.53
CA THR A 205 0.70 -0.11 35.41
C THR A 205 1.09 -1.53 35.81
N LEU A 206 2.24 -2.04 35.35
CA LEU A 206 2.74 -3.38 35.71
C LEU A 206 3.10 -3.49 37.20
N ALA A 207 3.70 -2.45 37.78
CA ALA A 207 3.97 -2.39 39.22
C ALA A 207 2.68 -2.45 40.05
N ASP A 208 1.65 -1.71 39.63
CA ASP A 208 0.34 -1.69 40.26
C ASP A 208 -0.41 -3.02 40.05
N TRP A 209 -0.29 -3.66 38.87
CA TRP A 209 -0.83 -5.00 38.58
C TRP A 209 -0.32 -6.05 39.58
N LYS A 210 0.97 -5.97 39.94
CA LYS A 210 1.61 -6.84 40.92
C LYS A 210 1.03 -6.69 42.34
N GLU A 211 0.53 -5.51 42.71
CA GLU A 211 -0.08 -5.28 44.02
C GLU A 211 -1.58 -5.62 44.05
N THR A 212 -2.29 -5.47 42.91
CA THR A 212 -3.76 -5.65 42.83
C THR A 212 -4.23 -6.98 42.23
N ALA A 213 -3.32 -7.87 41.80
CA ALA A 213 -3.67 -9.14 41.16
C ALA A 213 -4.59 -10.02 42.04
N ASP A 214 -5.71 -10.48 41.46
CA ASP A 214 -6.77 -11.24 42.13
C ASP A 214 -6.32 -12.66 42.51
N SER A 215 -5.38 -13.23 41.76
CA SER A 215 -4.86 -14.59 41.95
C SER A 215 -3.36 -14.63 42.17
N ASP A 216 -2.87 -15.69 42.83
CA ASP A 216 -1.43 -15.87 43.07
C ASP A 216 -0.65 -16.12 41.75
N GLU A 217 -1.25 -16.83 40.79
CA GLU A 217 -0.68 -17.05 39.45
C GLU A 217 -0.50 -15.73 38.68
N GLU A 218 -1.53 -14.88 38.68
CA GLU A 218 -1.48 -13.55 38.08
C GLU A 218 -0.43 -12.67 38.78
N ARG A 219 -0.35 -12.73 40.11
CA ARG A 219 0.64 -11.97 40.90
C ARG A 219 2.07 -12.41 40.61
N GLU A 220 2.30 -13.71 40.47
CA GLU A 220 3.59 -14.28 40.06
C GLU A 220 3.96 -13.82 38.64
N LEU A 221 3.02 -13.91 37.68
CA LEU A 221 3.25 -13.44 36.31
C LEU A 221 3.53 -11.93 36.26
N ALA A 222 2.75 -11.11 36.98
CA ALA A 222 2.95 -9.66 37.04
C ALA A 222 4.31 -9.30 37.64
N THR A 223 4.72 -10.01 38.70
CA THR A 223 6.05 -9.85 39.31
C THR A 223 7.15 -10.17 38.31
N ASN A 224 7.09 -11.33 37.66
CA ASN A 224 8.09 -11.77 36.69
C ASN A 224 8.20 -10.82 35.48
N VAL A 225 7.07 -10.34 34.95
CA VAL A 225 7.04 -9.37 33.84
C VAL A 225 7.61 -8.03 34.28
N PHE A 226 7.21 -7.50 35.44
CA PHE A 226 7.74 -6.23 35.94
C PHE A 226 9.25 -6.31 36.19
N ASP A 227 9.73 -7.33 36.90
CA ASP A 227 11.15 -7.49 37.27
C ASP A 227 12.06 -7.79 36.06
N ASP A 228 11.51 -8.24 34.93
CA ASP A 228 12.24 -8.45 33.69
C ASP A 228 12.32 -7.17 32.83
N PHE A 229 11.23 -6.43 32.69
CA PHE A 229 11.20 -5.23 31.85
C PHE A 229 11.60 -3.92 32.58
N ASN A 230 11.53 -3.86 33.91
CA ASN A 230 12.00 -2.72 34.72
C ASN A 230 13.53 -2.69 34.92
N ARG A 231 14.28 -3.63 34.32
CA ARG A 231 15.76 -3.66 34.37
C ARG A 231 16.41 -2.50 33.63
N TRP A 232 15.69 -1.90 32.68
CA TRP A 232 16.15 -0.78 31.88
C TRP A 232 15.40 0.49 32.30
N PRO A 233 16.02 1.69 32.20
CA PRO A 233 15.31 2.94 32.44
C PRO A 233 14.13 3.07 31.47
N ALA A 234 13.04 3.69 31.91
CA ALA A 234 11.88 3.93 31.07
C ALA A 234 12.26 4.60 29.73
N ALA A 235 11.55 4.27 28.64
CA ALA A 235 11.86 4.73 27.29
C ALA A 235 11.76 6.27 27.14
N ASP A 236 10.89 6.88 27.93
CA ASP A 236 10.59 8.31 28.07
C ASP A 236 11.40 9.02 29.17
N ALA A 237 12.30 8.32 29.86
CA ALA A 237 13.18 8.94 30.85
C ALA A 237 14.15 9.96 30.19
N PRO A 238 14.41 11.13 30.82
CA PRO A 238 15.28 12.16 30.26
C PRO A 238 16.70 11.61 30.03
N SER A 239 17.11 11.54 28.76
CA SER A 239 18.29 10.81 28.34
C SER A 239 19.60 11.52 28.69
N THR A 240 20.58 10.76 29.16
CA THR A 240 21.96 11.20 29.37
C THR A 240 22.92 10.12 28.90
N PRO A 241 24.01 10.45 28.18
CA PRO A 241 24.03 10.97 26.79
C PRO A 241 23.38 9.98 25.78
N PRO A 242 23.34 10.27 24.46
CA PRO A 242 22.70 9.39 23.49
C PRO A 242 23.53 8.14 23.20
N LEU A 243 23.33 7.08 23.99
CA LEU A 243 23.55 5.72 23.52
C LEU A 243 22.65 5.47 22.31
N ALA A 244 23.22 5.00 21.20
CA ALA A 244 22.54 4.84 19.92
C ALA A 244 21.63 3.59 19.91
N PHE A 245 20.56 3.62 20.70
CA PHE A 245 19.61 2.53 20.81
C PHE A 245 18.84 2.31 19.51
N HIS A 246 18.77 1.04 19.10
CA HIS A 246 18.02 0.62 17.91
C HIS A 246 16.65 0.11 18.38
N GLY A 247 15.57 0.75 17.94
CA GLY A 247 14.20 0.30 18.22
C GLY A 247 13.84 -1.02 17.54
N VAL A 248 12.56 -1.38 17.60
CA VAL A 248 12.01 -2.59 16.98
C VAL A 248 12.40 -2.66 15.50
N GLN A 249 13.18 -3.68 15.15
CA GLN A 249 13.59 -3.97 13.79
C GLN A 249 12.44 -4.66 13.07
N LEU A 250 11.61 -3.84 12.42
CA LEU A 250 10.65 -4.33 11.43
C LEU A 250 11.40 -5.13 10.34
N PRO A 251 10.80 -6.19 9.76
CA PRO A 251 11.33 -6.86 8.59
C PRO A 251 11.68 -5.83 7.50
N GLU A 252 12.82 -6.00 6.82
CA GLU A 252 13.38 -4.98 5.91
C GLU A 252 12.37 -4.52 4.84
N GLY A 253 11.55 -5.44 4.32
CA GLY A 253 10.44 -5.08 3.41
C GLY A 253 9.40 -4.16 4.06
N THR A 254 8.87 -4.53 5.23
CA THR A 254 7.89 -3.73 5.98
C THR A 254 8.48 -2.36 6.36
N LEU A 255 9.76 -2.31 6.73
CA LEU A 255 10.47 -1.06 7.03
C LEU A 255 10.59 -0.17 5.79
N ASN A 256 11.03 -0.72 4.65
CA ASN A 256 11.16 0.00 3.39
C ASN A 256 9.80 0.56 2.93
N LEU A 257 8.71 -0.20 3.07
CA LEU A 257 7.37 0.26 2.70
C LEU A 257 6.87 1.38 3.61
N LYS A 258 7.07 1.27 4.94
CA LYS A 258 6.75 2.36 5.90
C LYS A 258 7.57 3.61 5.61
N GLN A 259 8.89 3.49 5.41
CA GLN A 259 9.75 4.63 5.09
C GLN A 259 9.41 5.25 3.73
N ALA A 260 8.94 4.47 2.74
CA ALA A 260 8.48 5.00 1.46
C ALA A 260 7.19 5.83 1.62
N ARG A 261 6.27 5.38 2.49
CA ARG A 261 5.07 6.15 2.89
C ARG A 261 5.46 7.46 3.57
N ASP A 262 6.31 7.40 4.59
CA ASP A 262 6.77 8.57 5.34
C ASP A 262 7.50 9.58 4.42
N ALA A 263 8.34 9.09 3.51
CA ALA A 263 9.04 9.90 2.51
C ALA A 263 8.07 10.62 1.55
N LEU A 264 7.00 9.95 1.11
CA LEU A 264 6.01 10.54 0.21
C LEU A 264 5.25 11.69 0.88
N VAL A 265 4.90 11.53 2.17
CA VAL A 265 4.23 12.57 2.97
C VAL A 265 5.09 13.84 3.13
N VAL A 266 6.41 13.69 3.28
CA VAL A 266 7.35 14.83 3.31
C VAL A 266 7.83 15.29 1.93
N SER A 267 7.22 14.77 0.86
CA SER A 267 7.53 15.09 -0.54
C SER A 267 8.97 14.73 -0.98
N ASP A 268 9.60 13.75 -0.35
CA ASP A 268 10.85 13.14 -0.81
C ASP A 268 10.56 11.99 -1.80
N TYR A 269 10.22 12.40 -3.02
CA TYR A 269 9.83 11.47 -4.09
C TYR A 269 10.98 10.58 -4.55
N ASP A 270 12.23 11.05 -4.48
CA ASP A 270 13.41 10.25 -4.84
C ASP A 270 13.60 9.10 -3.84
N GLN A 271 13.51 9.40 -2.54
CA GLN A 271 13.60 8.39 -1.48
C GLN A 271 12.41 7.41 -1.54
N THR A 272 11.19 7.90 -1.82
CA THR A 272 10.01 7.05 -2.03
C THR A 272 10.23 6.04 -3.17
N VAL A 273 10.70 6.51 -4.34
CA VAL A 273 10.98 5.65 -5.50
C VAL A 273 12.08 4.64 -5.21
N ALA A 274 13.13 5.04 -4.48
CA ALA A 274 14.23 4.16 -4.10
C ALA A 274 13.77 3.02 -3.16
N LEU A 275 13.09 3.37 -2.07
CA LEU A 275 12.62 2.41 -1.06
C LEU A 275 11.56 1.45 -1.62
N ALA A 276 10.59 1.96 -2.37
CA ALA A 276 9.59 1.11 -3.03
C ALA A 276 10.22 0.19 -4.09
N THR A 277 11.28 0.63 -4.78
CA THR A 277 12.01 -0.24 -5.72
C THR A 277 12.83 -1.32 -5.02
N THR A 278 13.44 -1.01 -3.87
CA THR A 278 14.11 -2.00 -3.01
C THR A 278 13.10 -3.06 -2.56
N PHE A 279 11.95 -2.64 -2.00
CA PHE A 279 10.87 -3.56 -1.63
C PHE A 279 10.43 -4.47 -2.78
N LEU A 280 10.17 -3.91 -3.96
CA LEU A 280 9.66 -4.65 -5.12
C LEU A 280 10.68 -5.63 -5.73
N ARG A 281 11.98 -5.40 -5.52
CA ARG A 281 13.07 -6.29 -5.93
C ARG A 281 13.23 -7.46 -4.96
N ASP A 282 13.07 -7.21 -3.67
CA ASP A 282 13.38 -8.17 -2.60
C ASP A 282 12.14 -8.98 -2.16
N SER A 283 10.94 -8.52 -2.55
CA SER A 283 9.68 -9.26 -2.45
C SER A 283 9.49 -10.22 -3.62
N LEU A 284 8.90 -11.40 -3.34
CA LEU A 284 8.47 -12.35 -4.36
C LEU A 284 7.42 -11.71 -5.31
N ASP A 285 7.32 -12.23 -6.53
CA ASP A 285 6.36 -11.76 -7.55
C ASP A 285 4.90 -12.14 -7.26
N ALA A 286 4.61 -12.77 -6.12
CA ALA A 286 3.26 -13.11 -5.70
C ALA A 286 2.41 -11.84 -5.44
N PRO A 287 1.13 -11.82 -5.85
CA PRO A 287 0.20 -10.75 -5.51
C PRO A 287 0.07 -10.56 -4.00
N SER A 288 0.23 -9.33 -3.50
CA SER A 288 0.05 -8.99 -2.09
C SER A 288 -0.28 -7.51 -1.89
N VAL A 289 -0.97 -7.17 -0.79
CA VAL A 289 -1.37 -5.79 -0.47
C VAL A 289 -0.15 -4.87 -0.39
N ASP A 290 0.93 -5.34 0.22
CA ASP A 290 2.20 -4.60 0.33
C ASP A 290 2.83 -4.33 -1.06
N ARG A 291 2.69 -5.27 -2.01
CA ARG A 291 3.20 -5.12 -3.38
C ARG A 291 2.35 -4.14 -4.20
N VAL A 292 1.02 -4.19 -4.06
CA VAL A 292 0.10 -3.17 -4.61
C VAL A 292 0.45 -1.79 -4.08
N GLN A 293 0.62 -1.65 -2.76
CA GLN A 293 0.99 -0.39 -2.12
C GLN A 293 2.37 0.10 -2.57
N ALA A 294 3.37 -0.77 -2.70
CA ALA A 294 4.70 -0.37 -3.18
C ALA A 294 4.68 0.12 -4.64
N LEU A 295 3.89 -0.53 -5.51
CA LEU A 295 3.67 -0.08 -6.90
C LEU A 295 2.95 1.26 -6.93
N GLY A 296 1.85 1.41 -6.18
CA GLY A 296 1.09 2.66 -6.07
C GLY A 296 1.96 3.83 -5.60
N LEU A 297 2.70 3.66 -4.50
CA LEU A 297 3.59 4.68 -3.94
C LEU A 297 4.68 5.09 -4.94
N ARG A 298 5.28 4.12 -5.65
CA ARG A 298 6.29 4.40 -6.67
C ARG A 298 5.70 5.11 -7.88
N GLY A 299 4.51 4.72 -8.31
CA GLY A 299 3.75 5.37 -9.38
C GLY A 299 3.42 6.83 -9.05
N ARG A 300 2.82 7.09 -7.88
CA ARG A 300 2.50 8.44 -7.39
C ARG A 300 3.74 9.31 -7.22
N ALA A 301 4.83 8.77 -6.65
CA ALA A 301 6.08 9.50 -6.53
C ALA A 301 6.69 9.88 -7.90
N ARG A 302 6.66 8.98 -8.90
CA ARG A 302 7.08 9.28 -10.28
C ARG A 302 6.20 10.33 -10.97
N LEU A 303 4.88 10.27 -10.75
CA LEU A 303 3.96 11.33 -11.15
C LEU A 303 4.39 12.67 -10.53
N LEU A 304 4.37 12.80 -9.20
CA LEU A 304 4.61 14.06 -8.49
C LEU A 304 6.01 14.66 -8.71
N ARG A 305 7.01 13.83 -9.04
CA ARG A 305 8.38 14.28 -9.35
C ARG A 305 8.50 14.92 -10.74
N HIS A 306 7.60 14.60 -11.68
CA HIS A 306 7.49 15.18 -13.03
C HIS A 306 8.81 15.39 -13.82
N LEU A 307 9.82 14.51 -13.69
CA LEU A 307 11.14 14.74 -14.30
C LEU A 307 11.12 14.72 -15.83
N ASP A 308 10.61 13.63 -16.42
CA ASP A 308 10.58 13.44 -17.87
C ASP A 308 9.46 12.49 -18.33
N ARG A 309 9.27 12.40 -19.65
CA ARG A 309 8.22 11.58 -20.28
C ARG A 309 8.44 10.08 -20.12
N ALA A 310 9.66 9.61 -19.88
CA ALA A 310 9.94 8.20 -19.63
C ALA A 310 9.59 7.81 -18.19
N ASP A 311 9.84 8.69 -17.22
CA ASP A 311 9.45 8.51 -15.82
C ASP A 311 7.92 8.52 -15.66
N LEU A 312 7.24 9.41 -16.38
CA LEU A 312 5.77 9.44 -16.45
C LEU A 312 5.17 8.17 -17.08
N LYS A 313 5.80 7.58 -18.10
CA LYS A 313 5.37 6.26 -18.61
C LYS A 313 5.50 5.19 -17.53
N LYS A 314 6.64 5.13 -16.84
CA LYS A 314 6.87 4.22 -15.73
C LYS A 314 5.89 4.42 -14.56
N ALA A 315 5.36 5.63 -14.37
CA ALA A 315 4.29 5.88 -13.42
C ALA A 315 2.97 5.21 -13.86
N VAL A 316 2.61 5.31 -15.15
CA VAL A 316 1.44 4.58 -15.71
C VAL A 316 1.63 3.07 -15.62
N ASP A 317 2.84 2.57 -15.91
CA ASP A 317 3.16 1.14 -15.84
C ASP A 317 3.01 0.61 -14.40
N ASP A 318 3.58 1.31 -13.41
CA ASP A 318 3.45 0.97 -11.98
C ASP A 318 1.98 1.00 -11.52
N LEU A 319 1.23 2.07 -11.83
CA LEU A 319 -0.17 2.23 -11.42
C LEU A 319 -1.09 1.22 -12.11
N SER A 320 -0.78 0.80 -13.34
CA SER A 320 -1.53 -0.27 -14.03
C SER A 320 -1.28 -1.62 -13.36
N ALA A 321 -0.02 -1.96 -13.10
CA ALA A 321 0.33 -3.18 -12.38
C ALA A 321 -0.23 -3.21 -10.95
N ALA A 322 -0.35 -2.05 -10.27
CA ALA A 322 -1.00 -1.95 -8.97
C ALA A 322 -2.51 -2.26 -9.05
N LEU A 323 -3.22 -1.70 -10.03
CA LEU A 323 -4.66 -1.91 -10.22
C LEU A 323 -4.98 -3.35 -10.66
N GLU A 324 -4.26 -3.89 -11.65
CA GLU A 324 -4.39 -5.28 -12.11
C GLU A 324 -4.09 -6.31 -11.00
N MET A 325 -3.19 -5.96 -10.07
CA MET A 325 -2.88 -6.80 -8.91
C MET A 325 -3.92 -6.66 -7.80
N LEU A 326 -4.58 -5.49 -7.68
CA LEU A 326 -5.66 -5.25 -6.72
C LEU A 326 -6.94 -6.05 -7.08
N GLU A 327 -7.13 -6.46 -8.33
CA GLU A 327 -8.15 -7.45 -8.72
C GLU A 327 -7.84 -8.87 -8.19
N GLN A 328 -6.55 -9.20 -8.03
CA GLN A 328 -6.08 -10.51 -7.58
C GLN A 328 -5.91 -10.57 -6.05
N VAL A 329 -5.69 -9.41 -5.43
CA VAL A 329 -5.48 -9.22 -3.99
C VAL A 329 -6.73 -8.59 -3.41
N ALA A 330 -7.57 -9.40 -2.78
CA ALA A 330 -8.75 -8.88 -2.11
C ALA A 330 -8.33 -7.99 -0.92
N MET A 331 -8.77 -6.73 -0.98
CA MET A 331 -8.30 -5.64 -0.13
C MET A 331 -8.93 -5.69 1.28
N PRO A 332 -8.23 -5.20 2.32
CA PRO A 332 -8.86 -5.01 3.64
C PRO A 332 -9.96 -3.95 3.55
N THR A 333 -11.10 -4.20 4.19
CA THR A 333 -12.26 -3.30 4.17
C THR A 333 -12.06 -1.99 4.94
N HIS A 334 -11.02 -1.90 5.77
CA HIS A 334 -10.55 -0.65 6.37
C HIS A 334 -9.49 0.01 5.47
N GLU A 335 -9.92 0.99 4.67
CA GLU A 335 -9.02 1.82 3.86
C GLU A 335 -8.05 2.67 4.71
N ASP A 336 -8.37 2.91 5.99
CA ASP A 336 -7.64 3.80 6.91
C ASP A 336 -6.11 3.50 7.03
N ASN A 337 -5.68 2.28 6.71
CA ASN A 337 -4.28 1.84 6.76
C ASN A 337 -3.55 1.86 5.40
N LEU A 338 -4.22 2.29 4.34
CA LEU A 338 -3.68 2.42 2.98
C LEU A 338 -3.44 3.89 2.68
N LEU A 339 -2.21 4.25 2.29
CA LEU A 339 -1.88 5.64 1.94
C LEU A 339 -2.38 6.01 0.52
N LEU A 340 -2.98 5.04 -0.16
CA LEU A 340 -3.41 5.08 -1.55
C LEU A 340 -4.60 4.14 -1.71
N SER A 341 -5.79 4.70 -1.97
CA SER A 341 -7.00 3.95 -2.30
C SER A 341 -6.98 3.47 -3.76
N ARG A 342 -7.94 2.61 -4.16
CA ARG A 342 -8.12 2.26 -5.58
C ARG A 342 -8.42 3.51 -6.42
N VAL A 343 -9.23 4.43 -5.87
CA VAL A 343 -9.63 5.69 -6.50
C VAL A 343 -8.45 6.62 -6.70
N ASP A 344 -7.58 6.78 -5.70
CA ASP A 344 -6.35 7.59 -5.82
C ASP A 344 -5.49 7.09 -6.98
N MET A 345 -5.27 5.77 -7.07
CA MET A 345 -4.44 5.17 -8.13
C MET A 345 -5.06 5.32 -9.53
N MET A 346 -6.39 5.24 -9.63
CA MET A 346 -7.13 5.52 -10.88
C MET A 346 -7.00 7.00 -11.28
N GLN A 347 -7.16 7.93 -10.33
CA GLN A 347 -7.02 9.37 -10.55
C GLN A 347 -5.59 9.77 -10.93
N ASP A 348 -4.57 9.24 -10.24
CA ASP A 348 -3.16 9.47 -10.57
C ASP A 348 -2.85 8.96 -11.99
N LYS A 349 -3.29 7.74 -12.33
CA LYS A 349 -3.10 7.13 -13.67
C LYS A 349 -3.75 7.98 -14.76
N ALA A 350 -5.00 8.39 -14.55
CA ALA A 350 -5.73 9.26 -15.49
C ALA A 350 -5.08 10.64 -15.61
N THR A 351 -4.56 11.20 -14.52
CA THR A 351 -3.83 12.47 -14.49
C THR A 351 -2.55 12.40 -15.33
N VAL A 352 -1.72 11.36 -15.15
CA VAL A 352 -0.53 11.15 -15.99
C VAL A 352 -0.90 11.07 -17.48
N LEU A 353 -1.92 10.26 -17.81
CA LEU A 353 -2.37 10.05 -19.18
C LEU A 353 -2.90 11.34 -19.84
N ALA A 354 -3.76 12.10 -19.15
CA ALA A 354 -4.39 13.30 -19.70
C ALA A 354 -3.45 14.51 -19.71
N GLN A 355 -2.88 14.88 -18.55
CA GLN A 355 -2.14 16.14 -18.39
C GLN A 355 -0.78 16.10 -19.08
N HIS A 356 -0.03 14.98 -18.95
CA HIS A 356 1.36 14.92 -19.37
C HIS A 356 1.62 14.10 -20.63
N LEU A 357 0.73 13.17 -20.98
CA LEU A 357 0.85 12.35 -22.19
C LEU A 357 -0.15 12.71 -23.30
N HIS A 358 -1.16 13.55 -22.99
CA HIS A 358 -2.26 13.95 -23.88
C HIS A 358 -3.08 12.77 -24.45
N LEU A 359 -3.15 11.68 -23.69
CA LEU A 359 -3.86 10.44 -23.99
C LEU A 359 -5.26 10.46 -23.35
N PHE A 360 -6.10 11.43 -23.76
CA PHE A 360 -7.41 11.68 -23.14
C PHE A 360 -8.35 10.47 -23.14
N ARG A 361 -8.38 9.66 -24.21
CA ARG A 361 -9.22 8.45 -24.27
C ARG A 361 -8.76 7.37 -23.27
N PRO A 362 -7.48 6.94 -23.25
CA PRO A 362 -6.96 6.09 -22.18
C PRO A 362 -7.16 6.67 -20.76
N ALA A 363 -7.07 7.99 -20.60
CA ALA A 363 -7.27 8.63 -19.31
C ALA A 363 -8.73 8.51 -18.81
N LEU A 364 -9.70 8.70 -19.70
CA LEU A 364 -11.12 8.48 -19.37
C LEU A 364 -11.42 7.01 -19.08
N ALA A 365 -10.84 6.08 -19.87
CA ALA A 365 -10.99 4.65 -19.62
C ALA A 365 -10.38 4.21 -18.27
N ALA A 366 -9.30 4.85 -17.81
CA ALA A 366 -8.72 4.61 -16.49
C ALA A 366 -9.58 5.12 -15.31
N LEU A 367 -10.65 5.88 -15.58
CA LEU A 367 -11.64 6.34 -14.59
C LEU A 367 -13.00 5.64 -14.74
N SER A 368 -13.10 4.65 -15.64
CA SER A 368 -14.22 3.72 -15.67
C SER A 368 -13.91 2.59 -14.69
N PRO A 369 -14.68 2.40 -13.61
CA PRO A 369 -14.61 1.18 -12.83
C PRO A 369 -15.09 -0.02 -13.67
N ASP A 370 -14.62 -1.21 -13.32
CA ASP A 370 -15.16 -2.47 -13.84
C ASP A 370 -16.61 -2.66 -13.34
N GLU A 371 -17.46 -3.37 -14.09
CA GLU A 371 -18.88 -3.52 -13.76
C GLU A 371 -19.11 -4.22 -12.39
N ASP A 372 -18.14 -5.01 -11.92
CA ASP A 372 -18.16 -5.71 -10.63
C ASP A 372 -17.54 -4.91 -9.46
N ALA A 373 -17.04 -3.69 -9.69
CA ALA A 373 -16.33 -2.92 -8.66
C ALA A 373 -17.28 -2.13 -7.75
N CYS A 374 -17.49 -2.63 -6.52
CA CYS A 374 -18.20 -1.93 -5.45
C CYS A 374 -17.44 -0.64 -5.02
N LEU A 375 -17.83 0.51 -5.56
CA LEU A 375 -17.37 1.83 -5.13
C LEU A 375 -18.40 2.50 -4.21
N SER A 376 -17.95 3.37 -3.28
CA SER A 376 -18.88 4.21 -2.53
C SER A 376 -19.41 5.36 -3.39
N ALA A 377 -20.55 5.95 -3.00
CA ALA A 377 -21.09 7.12 -3.68
C ALA A 377 -20.13 8.34 -3.62
N ALA A 378 -19.24 8.41 -2.62
CA ALA A 378 -18.21 9.44 -2.54
C ALA A 378 -17.08 9.21 -3.55
N ASP A 379 -16.69 7.95 -3.75
CA ASP A 379 -15.70 7.52 -4.74
C ASP A 379 -16.20 7.75 -6.16
N GLU A 380 -17.45 7.38 -6.44
CA GLU A 380 -18.06 7.56 -7.75
C GLU A 380 -18.15 9.06 -8.11
N ALA A 381 -18.59 9.91 -7.18
CA ALA A 381 -18.58 11.38 -7.36
C ALA A 381 -17.15 11.96 -7.55
N THR A 382 -16.15 11.34 -6.91
CA THR A 382 -14.73 11.69 -7.02
C THR A 382 -14.16 11.30 -8.40
N LEU A 383 -14.57 10.15 -8.95
CA LEU A 383 -14.25 9.74 -10.33
C LEU A 383 -15.03 10.57 -11.37
N ASP A 384 -16.30 10.89 -11.15
CA ASP A 384 -17.11 11.78 -11.99
C ASP A 384 -16.45 13.16 -12.16
N THR A 385 -15.98 13.73 -11.05
CA THR A 385 -15.29 15.03 -11.00
C THR A 385 -14.00 14.98 -11.83
N ALA A 386 -13.21 13.90 -11.70
CA ALA A 386 -12.01 13.69 -12.51
C ALA A 386 -12.33 13.49 -14.01
N ARG A 387 -13.39 12.73 -14.34
CA ARG A 387 -13.86 12.56 -15.74
C ARG A 387 -14.27 13.91 -16.35
N GLY A 388 -15.00 14.75 -15.61
CA GLY A 388 -15.37 16.10 -16.04
C GLY A 388 -14.17 17.02 -16.29
N ALA A 389 -13.15 16.97 -15.44
CA ALA A 389 -11.90 17.71 -15.62
C ALA A 389 -11.16 17.28 -16.90
N ILE A 390 -11.05 15.97 -17.16
CA ILE A 390 -10.39 15.44 -18.36
C ILE A 390 -11.15 15.80 -19.63
N HIS A 391 -12.49 15.76 -19.63
CA HIS A 391 -13.30 16.25 -20.75
C HIS A 391 -13.05 17.74 -21.04
N THR A 392 -12.96 18.56 -20.00
CA THR A 392 -12.67 20.00 -20.12
C THR A 392 -11.29 20.24 -20.72
N MET A 393 -10.27 19.52 -20.25
CA MET A 393 -8.92 19.57 -20.82
C MET A 393 -8.88 19.10 -22.28
N TRP A 394 -9.59 18.03 -22.62
CA TRP A 394 -9.65 17.51 -23.99
C TRP A 394 -10.31 18.51 -24.95
N ALA A 395 -11.39 19.16 -24.52
CA ALA A 395 -12.04 20.23 -25.28
C ALA A 395 -11.08 21.42 -25.52
N ALA A 396 -10.36 21.86 -24.48
CA ALA A 396 -9.36 22.93 -24.60
C ALA A 396 -8.20 22.55 -25.55
N TYR A 397 -7.69 21.32 -25.45
CA TYR A 397 -6.64 20.78 -26.32
C TYR A 397 -7.09 20.73 -27.80
N ASN A 398 -8.31 20.25 -28.06
CA ASN A 398 -8.89 20.21 -29.40
C ASN A 398 -9.09 21.63 -29.96
N ALA A 399 -9.54 22.59 -29.14
CA ALA A 399 -9.69 23.99 -29.56
C ALA A 399 -8.33 24.61 -29.93
N LEU A 400 -7.28 24.36 -29.15
CA LEU A 400 -5.92 24.85 -29.42
C LEU A 400 -5.36 24.26 -30.72
N HIS A 401 -5.46 22.93 -30.92
CA HIS A 401 -4.97 22.30 -32.15
C HIS A 401 -5.83 22.62 -33.38
N GLY A 402 -7.14 22.79 -33.23
CA GLY A 402 -8.00 23.29 -34.31
C GLY A 402 -7.59 24.70 -34.76
N GLN A 403 -7.27 25.60 -33.82
CA GLN A 403 -6.70 26.91 -34.14
C GLN A 403 -5.32 26.82 -34.81
N GLN A 404 -4.47 25.87 -34.40
CA GLN A 404 -3.17 25.65 -35.03
C GLN A 404 -3.32 25.16 -36.48
N GLN A 405 -4.14 24.13 -36.72
CA GLN A 405 -4.42 23.60 -38.05
C GLN A 405 -5.06 24.66 -38.96
N ALA A 406 -5.98 25.49 -38.44
CA ALA A 406 -6.56 26.61 -39.19
C ALA A 406 -5.50 27.66 -39.58
N LYS A 407 -4.53 27.96 -38.71
CA LYS A 407 -3.40 28.86 -39.02
C LYS A 407 -2.46 28.25 -40.06
N GLU A 408 -2.13 26.97 -39.94
CA GLU A 408 -1.29 26.25 -40.91
C GLU A 408 -1.96 26.21 -42.29
N GLN A 409 -3.25 25.90 -42.35
CA GLN A 409 -4.05 25.92 -43.58
C GLN A 409 -4.09 27.32 -44.22
N ALA A 410 -4.34 28.36 -43.42
CA ALA A 410 -4.32 29.75 -43.92
C ALA A 410 -2.94 30.17 -44.48
N ILE A 411 -1.84 29.66 -43.92
CA ILE A 411 -0.49 29.85 -44.46
C ILE A 411 -0.33 29.12 -45.80
N PHE A 412 -0.78 27.87 -45.92
CA PHE A 412 -0.75 27.13 -47.18
C PHE A 412 -1.58 27.83 -48.28
N ASP A 413 -2.78 28.31 -47.95
CA ASP A 413 -3.63 29.02 -48.91
C ASP A 413 -3.04 30.37 -49.32
N ALA A 414 -2.41 31.12 -48.40
CA ALA A 414 -1.67 32.33 -48.72
C ALA A 414 -0.45 32.06 -49.62
N ILE A 415 0.28 30.95 -49.41
CA ILE A 415 1.38 30.52 -50.30
C ILE A 415 0.83 30.13 -51.69
N ARG A 416 -0.30 29.43 -51.74
CA ARG A 416 -0.96 29.02 -52.99
C ARG A 416 -1.41 30.24 -53.80
N HIS A 417 -2.05 31.21 -53.15
CA HIS A 417 -2.48 32.48 -53.77
C HIS A 417 -1.28 33.28 -54.28
N ARG A 418 -0.17 33.35 -53.53
CA ARG A 418 1.06 34.01 -54.00
C ARG A 418 1.70 33.31 -55.19
N ARG A 419 1.56 31.99 -55.33
CA ARG A 419 2.05 31.26 -56.52
C ARG A 419 1.14 31.42 -57.73
N GLY A 420 -0.18 31.47 -57.55
CA GLY A 420 -1.14 31.72 -58.64
C GLY A 420 -1.08 33.15 -59.19
N ALA A 421 -0.82 34.15 -58.35
CA ALA A 421 -0.76 35.56 -58.75
C ALA A 421 0.50 35.93 -59.58
N VAL A 422 1.49 35.03 -59.72
CA VAL A 422 2.75 35.30 -60.45
C VAL A 422 2.63 34.99 -61.96
N THR A 423 1.53 34.37 -62.40
CA THR A 423 1.38 33.87 -63.78
C THR A 423 0.55 34.73 -64.73
N GLU A 424 -0.15 35.79 -64.29
CA GLU A 424 -1.02 36.57 -65.19
C GLU A 424 -0.34 37.71 -65.96
N ASP A 425 0.87 38.16 -65.56
CA ASP A 425 1.49 39.38 -66.13
C ASP A 425 2.64 39.11 -67.13
N LYS A 426 2.57 37.98 -67.85
CA LYS A 426 3.42 37.73 -69.03
C LYS A 426 2.63 37.17 -70.21
N LYS A 427 2.11 38.09 -71.03
CA LYS A 427 1.90 37.85 -72.46
C LYS A 427 3.22 37.36 -73.09
N VAL A 428 3.33 36.05 -73.34
CA VAL A 428 4.34 35.48 -74.23
C VAL A 428 3.64 34.68 -75.32
N THR A 429 4.10 34.94 -76.53
CA THR A 429 3.51 34.57 -77.82
C THR A 429 3.30 33.07 -78.01
N THR A 430 2.14 32.74 -78.57
CA THR A 430 1.77 31.56 -79.36
C THR A 430 2.93 30.72 -79.91
N ILE A 431 3.00 29.45 -79.51
CA ILE A 431 3.41 28.33 -80.38
C ILE A 431 2.43 27.17 -80.16
N GLN A 432 1.92 26.59 -81.25
CA GLN A 432 0.94 25.50 -81.27
C GLN A 432 1.62 24.10 -81.40
N PRO A 433 0.89 22.98 -81.27
CA PRO A 433 1.39 21.79 -80.57
C PRO A 433 1.99 20.69 -81.46
N VAL A 434 2.72 19.77 -80.82
CA VAL A 434 3.02 18.43 -81.34
C VAL A 434 2.29 17.38 -80.48
N LYS A 435 1.61 16.44 -81.13
CA LYS A 435 0.88 15.31 -80.52
C LYS A 435 1.84 14.18 -80.14
N SER A 436 1.58 13.46 -79.04
CA SER A 436 1.52 11.98 -79.05
C SER A 436 0.97 11.40 -77.74
N THR A 437 -0.18 10.72 -77.85
CA THR A 437 -0.53 9.39 -77.29
C THR A 437 -0.36 9.07 -75.79
N ASP A 438 -1.48 9.09 -75.08
CA ASP A 438 -2.13 7.96 -74.38
C ASP A 438 -1.27 6.85 -73.74
N HIS A 439 -1.46 6.64 -72.43
CA HIS A 439 -1.87 5.33 -71.91
C HIS A 439 -2.66 5.45 -70.60
N ASP A 440 -3.70 4.61 -70.47
CA ASP A 440 -4.69 4.64 -69.40
C ASP A 440 -4.18 4.14 -68.04
N ASN A 441 -4.80 4.66 -66.98
CA ASN A 441 -5.43 3.82 -65.95
C ASN A 441 -6.23 4.67 -64.96
N GLN A 442 -7.56 4.65 -65.07
CA GLN A 442 -8.48 5.08 -64.02
C GLN A 442 -9.18 3.86 -63.42
N VAL A 443 -9.09 3.68 -62.11
CA VAL A 443 -10.01 2.82 -61.36
C VAL A 443 -11.00 3.72 -60.64
N THR A 444 -12.23 3.74 -61.12
CA THR A 444 -13.37 4.41 -60.48
C THR A 444 -14.15 3.42 -59.61
N HIS A 445 -14.44 3.78 -58.37
CA HIS A 445 -15.59 3.23 -57.65
C HIS A 445 -16.32 4.36 -56.91
N ASN A 446 -17.64 4.44 -57.14
CA ASN A 446 -18.55 5.36 -56.48
C ASN A 446 -19.99 4.81 -56.60
N LEU A 447 -20.89 5.29 -55.72
CA LEU A 447 -22.32 4.91 -55.59
C LEU A 447 -22.60 3.49 -55.05
N ALA A 448 -23.70 3.23 -54.32
CA ALA A 448 -24.62 4.09 -53.55
C ALA A 448 -25.53 3.21 -52.63
N SER A 449 -26.28 3.87 -51.74
CA SER A 449 -27.20 3.30 -50.75
C SER A 449 -28.44 2.58 -51.32
N ALA A 450 -29.01 1.65 -50.54
CA ALA A 450 -30.47 1.44 -50.42
C ALA A 450 -30.83 0.65 -49.15
N GLU A 451 -32.01 0.92 -48.59
CA GLU A 451 -32.58 0.33 -47.37
C GLU A 451 -33.46 -0.90 -47.68
N THR A 452 -33.77 -1.77 -46.71
CA THR A 452 -35.15 -1.98 -46.20
C THR A 452 -35.33 -3.13 -45.17
N ASN A 453 -36.17 -2.80 -44.18
CA ASN A 453 -36.86 -3.57 -43.13
C ASN A 453 -37.16 -5.08 -43.33
N GLY A 454 -37.18 -5.83 -42.21
CA GLY A 454 -37.93 -7.09 -42.07
C GLY A 454 -37.63 -7.92 -40.81
N SER A 455 -38.61 -8.08 -39.91
CA SER A 455 -38.59 -8.98 -38.73
C SER A 455 -40.02 -9.48 -38.46
N PRO A 456 -40.29 -10.44 -37.52
CA PRO A 456 -39.47 -11.52 -36.94
C PRO A 456 -40.13 -12.87 -37.39
N PRO A 457 -40.63 -13.86 -36.58
CA PRO A 457 -40.25 -14.37 -35.24
C PRO A 457 -40.20 -15.93 -35.06
N SER A 458 -39.69 -16.34 -33.90
CA SER A 458 -40.24 -17.39 -32.99
C SER A 458 -39.62 -18.80 -32.89
N ALA A 459 -39.79 -19.36 -31.68
CA ALA A 459 -39.78 -20.76 -31.23
C ALA A 459 -38.47 -21.49 -30.81
N ILE A 460 -38.20 -21.39 -29.50
CA ILE A 460 -37.59 -22.35 -28.55
C ILE A 460 -38.34 -23.72 -28.62
N PRO A 461 -37.73 -24.95 -28.45
CA PRO A 461 -37.25 -25.43 -27.14
C PRO A 461 -36.09 -26.46 -27.05
N ARG A 462 -35.73 -26.74 -25.78
CA ARG A 462 -34.68 -27.64 -25.24
C ARG A 462 -35.09 -29.13 -25.19
N THR A 463 -34.08 -30.02 -25.20
CA THR A 463 -33.99 -31.31 -24.46
C THR A 463 -32.50 -31.53 -24.11
N ILE A 464 -32.02 -31.87 -22.90
CA ILE A 464 -32.35 -32.89 -21.86
C ILE A 464 -31.77 -34.28 -22.17
N ALA A 465 -31.14 -34.88 -21.14
CA ALA A 465 -30.67 -36.27 -20.98
C ALA A 465 -29.39 -36.69 -21.77
N GLU A 466 -28.53 -37.61 -21.29
CA GLU A 466 -28.33 -38.28 -19.98
C GLU A 466 -26.96 -39.01 -20.01
N ASP A 467 -26.41 -39.38 -18.83
CA ASP A 467 -25.53 -40.56 -18.59
C ASP A 467 -24.16 -40.70 -19.35
N THR A 468 -23.13 -41.42 -18.86
CA THR A 468 -23.02 -42.41 -17.76
C THR A 468 -21.57 -42.51 -17.25
N ARG A 469 -21.37 -43.07 -16.04
CA ARG A 469 -20.19 -43.88 -15.59
C ARG A 469 -18.80 -43.17 -15.50
N ASN A 470 -17.90 -43.50 -14.57
CA ASN A 470 -17.63 -44.78 -13.86
C ASN A 470 -17.09 -44.58 -12.43
N GLN A 471 -17.23 -45.61 -11.60
CA GLN A 471 -16.54 -45.80 -10.31
C GLN A 471 -15.22 -46.58 -10.50
N ALA A 472 -14.22 -46.33 -9.65
CA ALA A 472 -13.17 -47.25 -9.15
C ALA A 472 -12.00 -46.43 -8.57
N THR A 473 -11.24 -46.82 -7.52
CA THR A 473 -11.40 -47.82 -6.44
C THR A 473 -10.40 -47.42 -5.33
N ASN A 474 -10.66 -47.79 -4.08
CA ASN A 474 -9.73 -47.58 -2.97
C ASN A 474 -8.39 -48.32 -3.19
N HIS A 475 -7.29 -47.77 -2.66
CA HIS A 475 -6.25 -48.61 -2.07
C HIS A 475 -5.48 -47.89 -0.96
N ASP A 476 -5.62 -48.43 0.25
CA ASP A 476 -4.72 -48.28 1.39
C ASP A 476 -3.49 -49.20 1.18
N PRO A 477 -2.30 -48.90 1.75
CA PRO A 477 -1.95 -49.61 2.99
C PRO A 477 -1.09 -48.86 4.04
N ASP A 478 -1.29 -49.32 5.28
CA ASP A 478 -0.63 -49.03 6.57
C ASP A 478 0.85 -49.56 6.67
N PRO A 479 1.63 -49.40 7.77
CA PRO A 479 3.00 -48.86 7.68
C PRO A 479 4.09 -49.64 8.46
N GLN A 480 5.34 -49.73 7.98
CA GLN A 480 6.46 -50.18 8.85
C GLN A 480 7.81 -49.50 8.60
N HIS A 481 8.36 -49.00 9.73
CA HIS A 481 9.77 -48.84 10.10
C HIS A 481 10.83 -48.40 9.06
N ARG A 482 11.56 -47.32 9.41
CA ARG A 482 12.94 -47.48 9.92
C ARG A 482 13.52 -46.23 10.58
N ASP A 483 14.03 -46.41 11.79
CA ASP A 483 15.00 -45.49 12.40
C ASP A 483 16.27 -45.38 11.55
N ARG A 484 16.82 -44.17 11.43
CA ARG A 484 18.25 -43.97 11.19
C ARG A 484 18.73 -42.62 11.72
N VAL A 485 19.24 -42.64 12.95
CA VAL A 485 20.07 -41.59 13.52
C VAL A 485 21.31 -41.39 12.66
N VAL A 486 21.60 -40.14 12.27
CA VAL A 486 22.88 -39.75 11.67
C VAL A 486 23.45 -38.57 12.47
N VAL A 487 24.55 -38.84 13.17
CA VAL A 487 25.33 -37.84 13.90
C VAL A 487 26.39 -37.26 12.96
N ILE A 488 26.51 -35.93 12.90
CA ILE A 488 27.62 -35.23 12.22
C ILE A 488 28.19 -34.17 13.21
N PRO A 489 29.52 -34.12 13.42
CA PRO A 489 30.15 -33.26 14.43
C PRO A 489 30.38 -31.81 13.97
N PRO A 490 30.66 -30.86 14.89
CA PRO A 490 30.85 -29.44 14.57
C PRO A 490 32.25 -29.14 14.01
N ALA A 491 32.31 -28.21 13.05
CA ALA A 491 33.55 -27.74 12.44
C ALA A 491 33.85 -26.26 12.77
N THR A 492 34.74 -26.09 13.75
CA THR A 492 35.90 -25.16 13.77
C THR A 492 35.77 -23.74 13.19
N THR A 493 35.93 -22.76 14.07
CA THR A 493 36.24 -21.33 13.81
C THR A 493 37.58 -21.12 13.09
N PRO A 494 37.69 -20.05 12.28
CA PRO A 494 38.87 -19.17 12.35
C PRO A 494 38.45 -17.69 12.50
N LEU A 495 38.87 -16.98 13.54
CA LEU A 495 40.17 -16.29 13.67
C LEU A 495 40.39 -15.16 12.65
N PHE A 496 40.20 -13.93 13.15
CA PHE A 496 40.68 -12.68 12.56
C PHE A 496 42.20 -12.67 12.37
N PRO A 497 42.70 -11.79 11.49
CA PRO A 497 43.84 -10.97 11.85
C PRO A 497 43.53 -9.47 11.79
N ASP A 498 43.94 -8.75 12.82
CA ASP A 498 44.18 -7.31 12.74
C ASP A 498 45.25 -6.99 11.67
N SER A 499 45.15 -5.82 11.04
CA SER A 499 46.31 -4.92 10.95
C SER A 499 45.97 -3.53 10.43
N SER A 500 46.61 -2.57 11.08
CA SER A 500 46.50 -1.13 10.96
C SER A 500 47.24 -0.51 9.75
N VAL A 501 46.74 0.66 9.32
CA VAL A 501 47.50 1.83 8.84
C VAL A 501 48.50 1.68 7.68
N ALA A 502 48.18 2.34 6.55
CA ALA A 502 49.19 3.04 5.74
C ALA A 502 48.57 4.22 4.95
N VAL A 503 48.92 5.45 5.32
CA VAL A 503 48.68 6.64 4.49
C VAL A 503 49.77 6.72 3.42
N LYS A 504 49.41 6.88 2.14
CA LYS A 504 50.37 7.37 1.13
C LYS A 504 49.73 8.15 0.00
N THR A 505 50.14 9.41 -0.13
CA THR A 505 49.81 10.32 -1.23
C THR A 505 50.78 10.15 -2.40
N LYS A 506 50.26 10.15 -3.65
CA LYS A 506 50.71 11.00 -4.79
C LYS A 506 50.13 10.58 -6.16
N ASN A 507 49.45 11.54 -6.78
CA ASN A 507 49.53 11.98 -8.18
C ASN A 507 49.66 11.00 -9.37
N SER A 508 48.63 11.05 -10.22
CA SER A 508 48.69 11.30 -11.68
C SER A 508 49.31 10.28 -12.65
N ALA A 509 48.46 9.64 -13.47
CA ALA A 509 48.50 9.67 -14.94
C ALA A 509 47.18 9.10 -15.53
N ALA A 510 46.87 9.41 -16.80
CA ALA A 510 45.54 9.17 -17.40
C ALA A 510 45.53 8.14 -18.55
N ILE A 511 44.44 7.38 -18.66
CA ILE A 511 43.95 6.69 -19.88
C ILE A 511 42.41 6.80 -19.83
N VAL A 512 41.79 7.80 -20.48
CA VAL A 512 41.22 7.75 -21.85
C VAL A 512 40.18 6.63 -22.04
N GLY A 513 38.89 7.00 -22.07
CA GLY A 513 37.82 6.07 -22.48
C GLY A 513 36.41 6.40 -22.01
N ALA A 514 35.83 7.57 -22.36
CA ALA A 514 34.40 7.81 -22.16
C ALA A 514 33.78 8.74 -23.22
N THR A 515 32.66 8.26 -23.75
CA THR A 515 31.59 8.87 -24.54
C THR A 515 31.46 10.41 -24.59
N ARG A 516 31.27 10.92 -25.82
CA ARG A 516 30.91 12.33 -26.11
C ARG A 516 29.58 12.71 -25.45
N THR A 517 29.61 13.63 -24.48
CA THR A 517 28.45 14.43 -24.07
C THR A 517 28.35 15.72 -24.88
N LEU A 518 27.13 16.23 -25.03
CA LEU A 518 26.80 17.43 -25.82
C LEU A 518 27.38 18.70 -25.18
N LYS A 519 27.72 19.70 -26.01
CA LYS A 519 28.39 20.95 -25.59
C LYS A 519 27.54 21.77 -24.60
N PRO A 520 28.12 22.27 -23.49
CA PRO A 520 27.45 23.22 -22.60
C PRO A 520 27.71 24.68 -23.01
N SER A 521 26.73 25.33 -23.63
CA SER A 521 26.63 26.78 -23.82
C SER A 521 25.17 27.14 -24.08
N LEU A 522 24.48 28.02 -23.35
CA LEU A 522 24.92 29.30 -22.78
C LEU A 522 24.27 29.58 -21.40
N ILE A 523 24.82 29.08 -20.29
CA ILE A 523 24.37 29.54 -18.97
C ILE A 523 24.87 30.97 -18.73
N ALA A 524 23.93 31.90 -18.57
CA ALA A 524 24.21 33.32 -18.31
C ALA A 524 25.20 33.49 -17.15
N PRO A 525 26.13 34.48 -17.20
CA PRO A 525 27.13 34.67 -16.15
C PRO A 525 26.53 34.81 -14.74
N VAL A 526 25.34 35.41 -14.64
CA VAL A 526 24.56 35.58 -13.40
C VAL A 526 24.13 34.23 -12.81
N ALA A 527 23.52 33.36 -13.60
CA ALA A 527 23.10 32.02 -13.17
C ALA A 527 24.29 31.18 -12.65
N ARG A 528 25.45 31.26 -13.30
CA ARG A 528 26.69 30.61 -12.79
C ARG A 528 27.18 31.18 -11.46
N LYS A 529 26.95 32.47 -11.16
CA LYS A 529 27.26 33.06 -9.85
C LYS A 529 26.26 32.59 -8.79
N LEU A 530 24.96 32.60 -9.08
CA LEU A 530 23.91 32.12 -8.16
C LEU A 530 24.15 30.65 -7.76
N LEU A 531 24.44 29.77 -8.73
CA LEU A 531 24.76 28.36 -8.47
C LEU A 531 25.97 28.18 -7.52
N LYS A 532 27.01 29.02 -7.66
CA LYS A 532 28.18 28.99 -6.75
C LYS A 532 27.86 29.52 -5.36
N CYS A 533 26.89 30.41 -5.22
CA CYS A 533 26.54 31.05 -3.95
C CYS A 533 25.45 30.29 -3.17
N LYS A 534 24.86 29.22 -3.73
CA LYS A 534 23.68 28.53 -3.16
C LYS A 534 23.85 27.99 -1.72
N HIS A 535 25.08 27.82 -1.25
CA HIS A 535 25.41 27.37 0.11
C HIS A 535 25.95 28.47 1.04
N ASN A 536 26.13 29.71 0.57
CA ASN A 536 26.60 30.83 1.38
C ASN A 536 25.58 31.99 1.33
N PRO A 537 24.77 32.18 2.39
CA PRO A 537 23.68 33.15 2.38
C PRO A 537 24.16 34.61 2.31
N GLU A 538 25.35 34.93 2.84
CA GLU A 538 25.92 36.28 2.81
C GLU A 538 26.39 36.64 1.40
N THR A 539 27.07 35.70 0.72
CA THR A 539 27.50 35.87 -0.67
C THR A 539 26.30 35.90 -1.61
N MET A 540 25.26 35.10 -1.34
CA MET A 540 23.99 35.15 -2.07
C MET A 540 23.30 36.51 -1.89
N ALA A 541 23.21 37.03 -0.67
CA ALA A 541 22.59 38.34 -0.40
C ALA A 541 23.34 39.49 -1.10
N SER A 542 24.68 39.53 -0.98
CA SER A 542 25.52 40.52 -1.69
C SER A 542 25.35 40.43 -3.21
N LEU A 543 25.30 39.22 -3.76
CA LEU A 543 25.05 39.00 -5.18
C LEU A 543 23.65 39.47 -5.59
N LEU A 544 22.59 39.11 -4.86
CA LEU A 544 21.22 39.54 -5.16
C LEU A 544 21.05 41.06 -5.07
N GLN A 545 21.72 41.73 -4.12
CA GLN A 545 21.72 43.18 -4.01
C GLN A 545 22.43 43.88 -5.19
N SER A 546 23.34 43.17 -5.88
CA SER A 546 24.09 43.69 -7.04
C SER A 546 23.42 43.45 -8.40
N LEU A 547 22.30 42.72 -8.44
CA LEU A 547 21.61 42.31 -9.66
C LEU A 547 20.30 43.06 -9.83
N THR A 548 19.90 43.33 -11.08
CA THR A 548 18.57 43.86 -11.35
C THR A 548 17.51 42.75 -11.23
N PRO A 549 16.24 43.07 -10.94
CA PRO A 549 15.14 42.11 -11.00
C PRO A 549 15.08 41.32 -12.32
N HIS A 550 15.44 41.96 -13.44
CA HIS A 550 15.49 41.32 -14.75
C HIS A 550 16.63 40.30 -14.89
N ASP A 551 17.84 40.61 -14.39
CA ASP A 551 18.97 39.67 -14.36
C ASP A 551 18.65 38.43 -13.51
N ILE A 552 17.93 38.64 -12.40
CA ILE A 552 17.48 37.56 -11.52
C ILE A 552 16.42 36.72 -12.24
N ALA A 553 15.43 37.31 -12.90
CA ALA A 553 14.41 36.58 -13.67
C ALA A 553 15.03 35.71 -14.78
N ALA A 554 15.93 36.31 -15.57
CA ALA A 554 16.64 35.65 -16.66
C ALA A 554 17.58 34.54 -16.16
N ALA A 555 18.16 34.69 -14.97
CA ALA A 555 18.96 33.63 -14.36
C ALA A 555 18.08 32.51 -13.79
N VAL A 556 17.12 32.84 -12.93
CA VAL A 556 16.22 31.90 -12.23
C VAL A 556 15.49 31.00 -13.21
N SER A 557 14.94 31.54 -14.30
CA SER A 557 14.27 30.75 -15.37
C SER A 557 15.15 29.67 -16.03
N THR A 558 16.48 29.69 -15.83
CA THR A 558 17.41 28.69 -16.40
C THR A 558 18.02 27.72 -15.38
N ILE A 559 17.93 28.01 -14.08
CA ILE A 559 18.63 27.24 -13.02
C ILE A 559 17.82 27.00 -11.73
N LEU A 560 16.53 27.35 -11.70
CA LEU A 560 15.71 27.14 -10.50
C LEU A 560 15.53 25.64 -10.22
N ASN A 561 16.02 25.23 -9.05
CA ASN A 561 15.82 23.91 -8.46
C ASN A 561 15.73 24.08 -6.92
N PRO A 562 15.36 23.05 -6.14
CA PRO A 562 15.15 23.18 -4.70
C PRO A 562 16.36 23.73 -3.92
N ASP A 563 17.59 23.37 -4.30
CA ASP A 563 18.81 23.90 -3.68
C ASP A 563 19.00 25.40 -3.95
N VAL A 564 18.82 25.81 -5.22
CA VAL A 564 18.96 27.22 -5.62
C VAL A 564 17.86 28.05 -4.98
N LEU A 565 16.62 27.54 -4.94
CA LEU A 565 15.51 28.20 -4.24
C LEU A 565 15.80 28.34 -2.74
N ARG A 566 16.29 27.29 -2.08
CA ARG A 566 16.69 27.34 -0.67
C ARG A 566 17.80 28.38 -0.43
N GLY A 567 18.83 28.41 -1.28
CA GLY A 567 19.89 29.41 -1.22
C GLY A 567 19.38 30.84 -1.43
N LEU A 568 18.51 31.06 -2.42
CA LEU A 568 17.86 32.34 -2.69
C LEU A 568 17.05 32.82 -1.47
N LEU A 569 16.18 31.97 -0.92
CA LEU A 569 15.36 32.32 0.26
C LEU A 569 16.23 32.63 1.50
N GLN A 570 17.34 31.92 1.69
CA GLN A 570 18.30 32.22 2.76
C GLN A 570 19.03 33.55 2.55
N GLY A 571 19.37 33.90 1.31
CA GLY A 571 19.95 35.21 0.95
C GLY A 571 18.94 36.36 1.08
N VAL A 572 17.69 36.15 0.65
CA VAL A 572 16.58 37.12 0.75
C VAL A 572 16.31 37.54 2.20
N ARG A 573 16.42 36.61 3.17
CA ARG A 573 16.33 36.92 4.61
C ARG A 573 17.41 37.87 5.13
N ARG A 574 18.44 38.19 4.34
CA ARG A 574 19.53 39.13 4.66
C ARG A 574 19.48 40.41 3.82
N LEU A 575 18.52 40.54 2.90
CA LEU A 575 18.33 41.75 2.09
C LEU A 575 17.47 42.80 2.82
N PRO A 576 17.61 44.10 2.49
CA PRO A 576 16.66 45.12 2.92
C PRO A 576 15.23 44.78 2.43
N PRO A 577 14.16 45.04 3.22
CA PRO A 577 12.81 44.57 2.92
C PRO A 577 12.29 44.88 1.51
N LYS A 578 12.63 46.05 0.97
CA LYS A 578 12.25 46.44 -0.41
C LYS A 578 12.88 45.50 -1.47
N HIS A 579 14.19 45.25 -1.37
CA HIS A 579 14.88 44.36 -2.32
C HIS A 579 14.46 42.90 -2.10
N ALA A 580 14.24 42.48 -0.85
CA ALA A 580 13.71 41.16 -0.53
C ALA A 580 12.36 40.90 -1.25
N LEU A 581 11.46 41.88 -1.23
CA LEU A 581 10.15 41.79 -1.88
C LEU A 581 10.25 41.78 -3.42
N GLU A 582 11.10 42.61 -4.01
CA GLU A 582 11.38 42.61 -5.47
C GLU A 582 11.94 41.25 -5.94
N VAL A 583 12.88 40.65 -5.19
CA VAL A 583 13.42 39.32 -5.51
C VAL A 583 12.37 38.22 -5.38
N LEU A 584 11.52 38.27 -4.35
CA LEU A 584 10.44 37.29 -4.15
C LEU A 584 9.40 37.35 -5.28
N GLN A 585 9.02 38.55 -5.73
CA GLN A 585 8.11 38.74 -6.88
C GLN A 585 8.69 38.12 -8.16
N VAL A 586 9.98 38.35 -8.42
CA VAL A 586 10.70 37.75 -9.56
C VAL A 586 10.75 36.22 -9.49
N VAL A 587 10.98 35.65 -8.30
CA VAL A 587 11.04 34.19 -8.11
C VAL A 587 9.65 33.54 -8.23
N GLN A 588 8.59 34.26 -7.86
CA GLN A 588 7.21 33.79 -7.97
C GLN A 588 6.71 33.75 -9.43
N CYS A 589 7.03 34.77 -10.22
CA CYS A 589 6.61 34.90 -11.63
C CYS A 589 7.78 35.26 -12.57
N PRO A 590 8.75 34.35 -12.81
CA PRO A 590 9.95 34.66 -13.60
C PRO A 590 9.66 34.93 -15.09
N HIS A 591 8.47 34.60 -15.59
CA HIS A 591 8.05 34.83 -16.98
C HIS A 591 7.29 36.15 -17.22
N ASP A 592 6.82 36.83 -16.17
CA ASP A 592 5.99 38.04 -16.31
C ASP A 592 6.82 39.34 -16.45
N TYR A 593 8.11 39.30 -16.11
CA TYR A 593 9.06 40.40 -16.32
C TYR A 593 9.47 40.55 -17.80
N LYS A 594 8.50 40.95 -18.63
CA LYS A 594 8.73 41.30 -20.04
C LYS A 594 9.57 42.58 -20.16
N ILE A 595 10.42 42.60 -21.19
CA ILE A 595 11.24 43.75 -21.55
C ILE A 595 10.33 44.84 -22.13
N GLU A 596 10.00 45.85 -21.34
CA GLU A 596 9.63 47.15 -21.94
C GLU A 596 10.91 47.77 -22.53
N PRO A 597 10.93 48.13 -23.83
CA PRO A 597 12.07 48.84 -24.39
C PRO A 597 12.21 50.21 -23.71
N PRO A 598 13.43 50.69 -23.44
CA PRO A 598 13.63 51.92 -22.70
C PRO A 598 12.99 53.10 -23.44
N MET A 599 11.97 53.72 -22.83
CA MET A 599 11.49 55.01 -23.29
C MET A 599 12.62 56.03 -23.18
N TYR A 600 13.14 56.46 -24.34
CA TYR A 600 13.97 57.65 -24.44
C TYR A 600 13.14 58.86 -23.96
N ARG A 601 13.40 59.34 -22.74
CA ARG A 601 13.06 60.71 -22.36
C ARG A 601 13.95 61.66 -23.16
N ARG A 602 13.31 62.59 -23.88
CA ARG A 602 13.94 63.86 -24.27
C ARG A 602 13.88 64.84 -23.11
#